data_AF-A0A3D2HAJ1-F1
#
_entry.id   AF-A0A3D2HAJ1-F1
#
_cell.length_a   1.000
_cell.length_b   1.000
_cell.length_c   1.000
_cell.angle_alpha   90.00
_cell.angle_beta   90.00
_cell.angle_gamma   90.00
#
_symmetry.space_group_name_H-M   'P 1'
#
loop_
_entity.id
_entity.type
_entity.pdbx_description
1 polymer ?
#
loop_
_entity_poly.entity_id
_entity_poly.type
_entity_poly.pdbx_seq_one_letter_code
_entity_poly.pdbx_strand_id
1 'polypeptide(L)'
;MRVVKMNAPVEHLTESLSMMFCRLLGQEKIAWSFRRLHCPVDSDALVLEVGSGGNPYFRSNVLVDAYESTGERHWVPLTTDRPTVLAFVENLPFKDKSFDFVIASHVLEHSTDPERFLQELQRVAKAGYIEVPDAFMERVNPYPDHRLEITVRNGKLIIRKKTAWQVDSELVELYEDRVKKIITRDVIPNHPFEFHVRYYWSDKIDYQIVNPDEVIHEFLAEQPNTRLLQNSTWRSKVQARVLKLIRKIFSQHDRNSKIELIELLQCTDCHRDLLAGEHNDALICLGCGQKYAIKNGVPDFTCAAVS
;
A
#
# COMPACT_ATOMS: atom_id res chain seq x y z
N MET A 1 -4.94 -5.84 -38.57
CA MET A 1 -6.26 -5.32 -38.14
C MET A 1 -7.14 -6.51 -37.74
N ARG A 2 -7.15 -6.87 -36.45
CA ARG A 2 -8.16 -7.74 -35.83
C ARG A 2 -8.47 -7.10 -34.49
N VAL A 3 -9.50 -6.28 -34.49
CA VAL A 3 -10.07 -5.70 -33.26
C VAL A 3 -10.83 -6.83 -32.60
N VAL A 4 -10.21 -7.48 -31.62
CA VAL A 4 -10.94 -8.34 -30.70
C VAL A 4 -11.70 -7.40 -29.76
N LYS A 5 -12.98 -7.18 -30.04
CA LYS A 5 -13.90 -6.55 -29.09
C LYS A 5 -14.12 -7.55 -27.95
N MET A 6 -13.41 -7.37 -26.84
CA MET A 6 -13.83 -7.94 -25.56
C MET A 6 -14.85 -7.00 -24.96
N ASN A 7 -16.09 -7.47 -24.84
CA ASN A 7 -17.13 -6.82 -24.06
C ASN A 7 -16.78 -7.03 -22.57
N ALA A 8 -16.12 -6.07 -21.95
CA ALA A 8 -15.93 -6.00 -20.51
C ALA A 8 -16.75 -4.84 -19.93
N PRO A 9 -17.40 -5.02 -18.76
CA PRO A 9 -18.22 -3.99 -18.12
C PRO A 9 -17.29 -2.85 -17.66
N VAL A 10 -17.56 -1.63 -18.14
CA VAL A 10 -16.84 -0.35 -17.84
C VAL A 10 -15.57 -0.56 -17.02
N GLU A 11 -14.52 -1.07 -17.68
CA GLU A 11 -13.22 -1.23 -17.05
C GLU A 11 -12.74 0.17 -16.67
N HIS A 12 -12.56 0.41 -15.38
CA HIS A 12 -11.75 1.51 -14.90
C HIS A 12 -10.50 1.61 -15.78
N LEU A 13 -10.27 2.74 -16.43
CA LEU A 13 -9.04 2.96 -17.20
C LEU A 13 -7.87 2.86 -16.22
N THR A 14 -7.29 1.67 -16.07
CA THR A 14 -6.21 1.37 -15.11
C THR A 14 -4.92 2.10 -15.45
N GLU A 15 -4.85 2.66 -16.66
CA GLU A 15 -3.78 3.52 -17.15
C GLU A 15 -4.35 4.90 -17.51
N SER A 16 -3.61 5.95 -17.17
CA SER A 16 -3.90 7.28 -17.67
C SER A 16 -3.51 7.40 -19.15
N LEU A 17 -4.07 8.39 -19.85
CA LEU A 17 -3.65 8.72 -21.22
C LEU A 17 -2.14 8.99 -21.34
N SER A 18 -1.54 9.60 -20.31
CA SER A 18 -0.09 9.84 -20.27
C SER A 18 0.71 8.55 -20.14
N MET A 19 0.24 7.59 -19.34
CA MET A 19 0.85 6.26 -19.26
C MET A 19 0.78 5.55 -20.62
N MET A 20 -0.41 5.48 -21.22
CA MET A 20 -0.61 4.83 -22.52
C MET A 20 0.29 5.44 -23.61
N PHE A 21 0.41 6.77 -23.65
CA PHE A 21 1.28 7.46 -24.59
C PHE A 21 2.77 7.14 -24.35
N CYS A 22 3.23 7.14 -23.09
CA CYS A 22 4.60 6.76 -22.77
C CYS A 22 4.90 5.30 -23.16
N ARG A 23 3.98 4.36 -22.88
CA ARG A 23 4.12 2.95 -23.27
C ARG A 23 4.18 2.79 -24.79
N LEU A 24 3.36 3.53 -25.53
CA LEU A 24 3.39 3.53 -27.01
C LEU A 24 4.77 3.93 -27.57
N LEU A 25 5.48 4.81 -26.87
CA LEU A 25 6.85 5.23 -27.22
C LEU A 25 7.96 4.32 -26.65
N GLY A 26 7.61 3.18 -26.04
CA GLY A 26 8.54 2.29 -25.36
C GLY A 26 9.12 2.86 -24.05
N GLN A 27 8.53 3.92 -23.50
CA GLN A 27 8.98 4.60 -22.28
C GLN A 27 8.30 4.04 -21.03
N GLU A 28 8.43 2.72 -20.83
CA GLU A 28 7.81 1.98 -19.72
C GLU A 28 8.17 2.55 -18.33
N LYS A 29 9.43 2.93 -18.13
CA LYS A 29 9.91 3.55 -16.89
C LYS A 29 9.18 4.85 -16.54
N ILE A 30 8.88 5.66 -17.56
CA ILE A 30 8.17 6.93 -17.39
C ILE A 30 6.69 6.67 -17.13
N ALA A 31 6.07 5.76 -17.88
CA ALA A 31 4.69 5.32 -17.63
C ALA A 31 4.52 4.80 -16.20
N TRP A 32 5.46 3.99 -15.72
CA TRP A 32 5.47 3.50 -14.34
C TRP A 32 5.51 4.64 -13.32
N SER A 33 6.29 5.69 -13.58
CA SER A 33 6.32 6.87 -12.71
C SER A 33 4.97 7.60 -12.68
N PHE A 34 4.28 7.68 -13.82
CA PHE A 34 2.96 8.32 -13.92
C PHE A 34 1.84 7.53 -13.25
N ARG A 35 1.99 6.22 -13.00
CA ARG A 35 1.00 5.45 -12.23
C ARG A 35 0.70 6.08 -10.86
N ARG A 36 1.70 6.71 -10.23
CA ARG A 36 1.58 7.37 -8.92
C ARG A 36 0.72 8.64 -8.97
N LEU A 37 0.47 9.18 -10.17
CA LEU A 37 -0.38 10.35 -10.43
C LEU A 37 -1.80 9.95 -10.88
N HIS A 38 -2.05 8.66 -11.07
CA HIS A 38 -3.30 8.14 -11.60
C HIS A 38 -4.02 7.31 -10.56
N CYS A 39 -5.30 7.62 -10.33
CA CYS A 39 -6.23 6.78 -9.60
C CYS A 39 -7.52 6.81 -10.41
N PRO A 40 -8.10 5.66 -10.79
CA PRO A 40 -9.17 5.62 -11.77
C PRO A 40 -10.55 5.90 -11.14
N VAL A 41 -10.65 7.05 -10.46
CA VAL A 41 -11.84 7.53 -9.77
C VAL A 41 -12.04 9.02 -10.01
N ASP A 42 -13.28 9.47 -9.88
CA ASP A 42 -13.63 10.88 -10.01
C ASP A 42 -12.95 11.73 -8.93
N SER A 43 -12.86 13.04 -9.19
CA SER A 43 -12.17 13.97 -8.28
C SER A 43 -12.85 14.11 -6.92
N ASP A 44 -14.15 13.86 -6.82
CA ASP A 44 -14.93 13.91 -5.59
C ASP A 44 -14.98 12.57 -4.84
N ALA A 45 -14.44 11.49 -5.39
CA ALA A 45 -14.32 10.21 -4.67
C ALA A 45 -13.45 10.36 -3.40
N LEU A 46 -13.78 9.67 -2.31
CA LEU A 46 -12.97 9.62 -1.09
C LEU A 46 -12.02 8.41 -1.15
N VAL A 47 -10.72 8.67 -1.09
CA VAL A 47 -9.67 7.65 -1.29
C VAL A 47 -8.88 7.40 -0.01
N LEU A 48 -8.86 6.15 0.44
CA LEU A 48 -8.00 5.66 1.51
C LEU A 48 -6.68 5.14 0.93
N GLU A 49 -5.58 5.36 1.63
CA GLU A 49 -4.32 4.64 1.39
C GLU A 49 -3.86 3.95 2.66
N VAL A 50 -3.69 2.63 2.57
CA VAL A 50 -3.15 1.80 3.65
C VAL A 50 -1.64 1.58 3.43
N GLY A 51 -0.87 1.55 4.51
CA GLY A 51 0.60 1.50 4.45
C GLY A 51 1.21 2.71 3.74
N SER A 52 0.67 3.90 4.03
CA SER A 52 0.99 5.16 3.33
C SER A 52 2.46 5.60 3.42
N GLY A 53 3.15 5.25 4.51
CA GLY A 53 4.56 5.50 4.71
C GLY A 53 5.00 6.97 4.48
N GLY A 54 6.19 7.13 3.90
CA GLY A 54 6.83 8.46 3.71
C GLY A 54 6.47 9.12 2.38
N ASN A 55 5.76 8.42 1.52
CA ASN A 55 5.45 8.88 0.18
C ASN A 55 4.08 8.33 -0.23
N PRO A 56 2.98 8.90 0.31
CA PRO A 56 1.64 8.51 -0.09
C PRO A 56 1.36 8.87 -1.55
N TYR A 57 0.40 8.19 -2.17
CA TYR A 57 -0.19 8.60 -3.43
C TYR A 57 -0.79 10.00 -3.31
N PHE A 58 -0.59 10.81 -4.34
CA PHE A 58 -1.04 12.20 -4.33
C PHE A 58 -2.56 12.30 -4.14
N ARG A 59 -3.29 11.39 -4.79
CA ARG A 59 -4.75 11.35 -4.83
C ARG A 59 -5.39 10.93 -3.50
N SER A 60 -4.67 10.29 -2.59
CA SER A 60 -5.20 9.78 -1.32
C SER A 60 -5.74 10.93 -0.46
N ASN A 61 -6.90 10.74 0.15
CA ASN A 61 -7.53 11.73 1.02
C ASN A 61 -7.23 11.44 2.50
N VAL A 62 -7.29 10.17 2.88
CA VAL A 62 -7.05 9.67 4.25
C VAL A 62 -5.93 8.63 4.21
N LEU A 63 -5.05 8.67 5.20
CA LEU A 63 -3.89 7.78 5.31
C LEU A 63 -3.99 6.85 6.51
N VAL A 64 -3.51 5.63 6.35
CA VAL A 64 -3.25 4.69 7.45
C VAL A 64 -1.86 4.09 7.33
N ASP A 65 -1.22 3.90 8.47
CA ASP A 65 0.02 3.13 8.60
C ASP A 65 0.05 2.44 9.98
N ALA A 66 0.76 1.33 10.11
CA ALA A 66 0.89 0.66 11.41
C ALA A 66 1.95 1.34 12.30
N TYR A 67 2.91 2.07 11.71
CA TYR A 67 4.08 2.56 12.43
C TYR A 67 4.43 4.01 12.07
N GLU A 68 4.72 4.84 13.07
CA GLU A 68 5.33 6.16 12.85
C GLU A 68 6.69 6.04 12.14
N SER A 69 7.40 4.94 12.41
CA SER A 69 8.73 4.62 11.90
C SER A 69 8.97 3.11 11.91
N THR A 70 9.54 2.57 10.83
CA THR A 70 9.85 1.13 10.71
C THR A 70 11.09 0.91 9.84
N GLY A 71 11.82 -0.18 10.12
CA GLY A 71 12.97 -0.64 9.33
C GLY A 71 12.57 -1.09 7.91
N GLU A 72 11.37 -1.65 7.74
CA GLU A 72 10.78 -2.05 6.43
C GLU A 72 10.70 -0.84 5.47
N ARG A 73 10.56 0.36 6.04
CA ARG A 73 10.52 1.64 5.30
C ARG A 73 11.85 2.38 5.29
N HIS A 74 12.95 1.70 5.63
CA HIS A 74 14.28 2.28 5.76
C HIS A 74 14.31 3.54 6.64
N TRP A 75 13.47 3.58 7.69
CA TRP A 75 13.39 4.69 8.65
C TRP A 75 13.01 6.06 8.04
N VAL A 76 12.41 6.08 6.84
CA VAL A 76 11.79 7.31 6.34
C VAL A 76 10.66 7.72 7.32
N PRO A 77 10.46 9.00 7.68
CA PRO A 77 9.38 9.42 8.57
C PRO A 77 7.99 9.27 7.93
N LEU A 78 6.96 8.92 8.71
CA LEU A 78 5.57 8.85 8.23
C LEU A 78 5.11 10.23 7.73
N THR A 79 4.42 10.28 6.60
CA THR A 79 3.80 11.52 6.11
C THR A 79 2.40 11.66 6.69
N THR A 80 2.15 12.75 7.41
CA THR A 80 0.87 13.06 8.07
C THR A 80 0.29 14.41 7.59
N ASP A 81 0.45 14.72 6.29
CA ASP A 81 0.06 16.02 5.69
C ASP A 81 -1.45 16.16 5.38
N ARG A 82 -2.24 15.18 5.79
CA ARG A 82 -3.70 15.04 5.62
C ARG A 82 -4.24 14.11 6.73
N PRO A 83 -5.55 13.92 6.89
CA PRO A 83 -6.10 13.04 7.92
C PRO A 83 -5.42 11.67 7.91
N THR A 84 -4.89 11.27 9.07
CA THR A 84 -4.06 10.06 9.22
C THR A 84 -4.44 9.33 10.50
N VAL A 85 -4.34 8.00 10.48
CA VAL A 85 -4.58 7.12 11.64
C VAL A 85 -3.47 6.06 11.71
N LEU A 86 -3.08 5.65 12.91
CA LEU A 86 -2.24 4.48 13.10
C LEU A 86 -3.11 3.24 13.33
N ALA A 87 -3.00 2.23 12.47
CA ALA A 87 -3.73 0.97 12.57
C ALA A 87 -3.08 -0.14 11.72
N PHE A 88 -3.32 -1.40 12.10
CA PHE A 88 -3.04 -2.55 11.24
C PHE A 88 -4.14 -2.69 10.18
N VAL A 89 -3.77 -3.08 8.96
CA VAL A 89 -4.74 -3.20 7.85
C VAL A 89 -5.73 -4.34 8.10
N GLU A 90 -5.33 -5.35 8.84
CA GLU A 90 -6.16 -6.45 9.30
C GLU A 90 -7.24 -5.99 10.30
N ASN A 91 -7.20 -4.76 10.81
CA ASN A 91 -8.21 -4.25 11.73
C ASN A 91 -8.40 -2.72 11.59
N LEU A 92 -8.97 -2.30 10.46
CA LEU A 92 -9.11 -0.88 10.13
C LEU A 92 -10.22 -0.21 10.95
N PRO A 93 -9.96 0.95 11.57
CA PRO A 93 -10.93 1.64 12.42
C PRO A 93 -11.94 2.47 11.62
N PHE A 94 -12.27 2.09 10.38
CA PHE A 94 -13.21 2.83 9.54
C PHE A 94 -14.55 2.12 9.42
N LYS A 95 -15.63 2.88 9.26
CA LYS A 95 -16.96 2.33 8.99
C LYS A 95 -17.03 1.67 7.61
N ASP A 96 -17.94 0.73 7.47
CA ASP A 96 -18.17 -0.01 6.22
C ASP A 96 -18.46 0.94 5.06
N LYS A 97 -17.80 0.68 3.92
CA LYS A 97 -17.96 1.41 2.65
C LYS A 97 -17.86 2.93 2.75
N SER A 98 -17.10 3.44 3.72
CA SER A 98 -16.81 4.88 3.89
C SER A 98 -15.98 5.44 2.75
N PHE A 99 -15.22 4.61 2.05
CA PHE A 99 -14.35 5.01 0.95
C PHE A 99 -14.86 4.52 -0.39
N ASP A 100 -14.73 5.36 -1.41
CA ASP A 100 -15.01 4.96 -2.79
C ASP A 100 -13.86 4.09 -3.34
N PHE A 101 -12.64 4.32 -2.87
CA PHE A 101 -11.46 3.61 -3.33
C PHE A 101 -10.41 3.43 -2.23
N VAL A 102 -9.71 2.29 -2.24
CA VAL A 102 -8.53 2.07 -1.40
C VAL A 102 -7.30 1.74 -2.23
N ILE A 103 -6.16 2.31 -1.84
CA ILE A 103 -4.83 2.02 -2.41
C ILE A 103 -4.03 1.25 -1.36
N ALA A 104 -3.53 0.07 -1.73
CA ALA A 104 -2.58 -0.73 -0.96
C ALA A 104 -1.35 -1.00 -1.83
N SER A 105 -0.26 -0.26 -1.62
CA SER A 105 0.93 -0.33 -2.48
C SER A 105 2.14 -0.70 -1.63
N HIS A 106 2.69 -1.89 -1.89
CA HIS A 106 3.79 -2.48 -1.15
C HIS A 106 3.49 -2.66 0.35
N VAL A 107 2.43 -3.41 0.64
CA VAL A 107 1.92 -3.63 2.01
C VAL A 107 1.44 -5.07 2.19
N LEU A 108 0.65 -5.59 1.24
CA LEU A 108 0.06 -6.92 1.34
C LEU A 108 1.13 -8.01 1.47
N GLU A 109 2.28 -7.88 0.81
CA GLU A 109 3.41 -8.82 0.90
C GLU A 109 3.97 -8.98 2.31
N HIS A 110 3.71 -8.01 3.20
CA HIS A 110 4.09 -8.03 4.61
C HIS A 110 2.98 -8.57 5.52
N SER A 111 1.77 -8.85 5.03
CA SER A 111 0.66 -9.26 5.89
C SER A 111 0.91 -10.64 6.53
N THR A 112 0.53 -10.77 7.80
CA THR A 112 0.51 -12.04 8.55
C THR A 112 -0.84 -12.75 8.46
N ASP A 113 -1.89 -12.06 8.01
CA ASP A 113 -3.23 -12.60 7.79
C ASP A 113 -3.79 -12.01 6.48
N PRO A 114 -3.37 -12.53 5.32
CA PRO A 114 -3.81 -12.01 4.03
C PRO A 114 -5.31 -12.15 3.82
N GLU A 115 -5.97 -13.15 4.42
CA GLU A 115 -7.42 -13.26 4.37
C GLU A 115 -8.08 -12.03 5.02
N ARG A 116 -7.71 -11.72 6.27
CA ARG A 116 -8.28 -10.60 7.03
C ARG A 116 -7.91 -9.25 6.42
N PHE A 117 -6.68 -9.09 5.93
CA PHE A 117 -6.24 -7.90 5.20
C PHE A 117 -7.19 -7.60 4.02
N LEU A 118 -7.44 -8.59 3.16
CA LEU A 118 -8.30 -8.42 1.98
C LEU A 118 -9.78 -8.22 2.35
N GLN A 119 -10.23 -8.83 3.45
CA GLN A 119 -11.58 -8.61 3.97
C GLN A 119 -11.76 -7.17 4.44
N GLU A 120 -10.80 -6.62 5.18
CA GLU A 120 -10.85 -5.23 5.65
C GLU A 120 -10.83 -4.22 4.50
N LEU A 121 -10.00 -4.44 3.47
CA LEU A 121 -10.03 -3.60 2.27
C LEU A 121 -11.41 -3.57 1.61
N GLN A 122 -12.04 -4.75 1.44
CA GLN A 122 -13.40 -4.85 0.89
C GLN A 122 -14.46 -4.27 1.82
N ARG A 123 -14.29 -4.37 3.14
CA ARG A 123 -15.25 -3.85 4.11
C ARG A 123 -15.30 -2.33 4.05
N VAL A 124 -14.15 -1.66 4.09
CA VAL A 124 -14.08 -0.19 4.18
C VAL A 124 -14.27 0.53 2.84
N ALA A 125 -14.00 -0.14 1.70
CA ALA A 125 -14.00 0.49 0.39
C ALA A 125 -14.91 -0.21 -0.64
N LYS A 126 -15.43 0.56 -1.60
CA LYS A 126 -16.25 0.05 -2.72
C LYS A 126 -15.39 -0.60 -3.81
N ALA A 127 -14.21 -0.05 -4.08
CA ALA A 127 -13.25 -0.54 -5.06
C ALA A 127 -11.81 -0.31 -4.56
N GLY A 128 -10.81 -0.81 -5.27
CA GLY A 128 -9.43 -0.55 -4.87
C GLY A 128 -8.35 -1.03 -5.83
N TYR A 129 -7.12 -0.76 -5.41
CA TYR A 129 -5.88 -1.06 -6.11
C TYR A 129 -4.87 -1.70 -5.15
N ILE A 130 -4.33 -2.85 -5.53
CA ILE A 130 -3.26 -3.56 -4.83
C ILE A 130 -2.03 -3.61 -5.75
N GLU A 131 -0.90 -3.10 -5.27
CA GLU A 131 0.40 -3.16 -5.93
C GLU A 131 1.40 -3.90 -5.04
N VAL A 132 2.01 -4.96 -5.55
CA VAL A 132 3.02 -5.76 -4.85
C VAL A 132 4.07 -6.25 -5.86
N PRO A 133 5.28 -6.66 -5.42
CA PRO A 133 6.19 -7.41 -6.29
C PRO A 133 5.51 -8.67 -6.82
N ASP A 134 5.72 -9.01 -8.09
CA ASP A 134 5.23 -10.29 -8.60
C ASP A 134 5.99 -11.45 -7.95
N ALA A 135 5.31 -12.59 -7.76
CA ALA A 135 5.88 -13.80 -7.17
C ALA A 135 7.19 -14.25 -7.85
N PHE A 136 7.34 -14.02 -9.17
CA PHE A 136 8.60 -14.27 -9.86
C PHE A 136 9.73 -13.37 -9.34
N MET A 137 9.46 -12.06 -9.22
CA MET A 137 10.41 -11.09 -8.68
C MET A 137 10.81 -11.46 -7.24
N GLU A 138 9.82 -11.79 -6.41
CA GLU A 138 10.03 -12.15 -5.01
C GLU A 138 10.91 -13.39 -4.85
N ARG A 139 10.79 -14.40 -5.73
CA ARG A 139 11.59 -15.63 -5.64
C ARG A 139 13.04 -15.44 -6.04
N VAL A 140 13.28 -14.59 -7.04
CA VAL A 140 14.62 -14.37 -7.60
C VAL A 140 15.38 -13.32 -6.80
N ASN A 141 14.69 -12.32 -6.26
CA ASN A 141 15.25 -11.26 -5.44
C ASN A 141 14.43 -11.09 -4.15
N PRO A 142 14.52 -12.07 -3.21
CA PRO A 142 13.68 -12.11 -2.03
C PRO A 142 14.03 -11.03 -1.01
N TYR A 143 13.00 -10.59 -0.29
CA TYR A 143 13.12 -9.67 0.82
C TYR A 143 12.86 -10.40 2.14
N PRO A 144 13.72 -10.24 3.16
CA PRO A 144 13.54 -10.90 4.46
C PRO A 144 12.21 -10.59 5.15
N ASP A 145 11.69 -9.39 4.96
CA ASP A 145 10.46 -8.86 5.56
C ASP A 145 9.20 -9.16 4.75
N HIS A 146 9.33 -9.75 3.56
CA HIS A 146 8.19 -10.21 2.76
C HIS A 146 7.80 -11.63 3.18
N ARG A 147 6.53 -11.77 3.55
CA ARG A 147 5.91 -12.99 4.08
C ARG A 147 5.10 -13.75 3.01
N LEU A 148 4.74 -13.08 1.92
CA LEU A 148 3.90 -13.64 0.86
C LEU A 148 4.56 -13.57 -0.52
N GLU A 149 4.26 -14.56 -1.37
CA GLU A 149 4.45 -14.45 -2.82
C GLU A 149 3.10 -14.22 -3.48
N ILE A 150 2.98 -13.22 -4.35
CA ILE A 150 1.70 -12.81 -4.92
C ILE A 150 1.83 -12.65 -6.43
N THR A 151 0.91 -13.23 -7.19
CA THR A 151 0.82 -13.05 -8.65
C THR A 151 -0.63 -12.98 -9.10
N VAL A 152 -0.89 -12.70 -10.37
CA VAL A 152 -2.23 -12.75 -10.95
C VAL A 152 -2.29 -13.84 -12.02
N ARG A 153 -3.28 -14.74 -11.92
CA ARG A 153 -3.53 -15.77 -12.93
C ARG A 153 -5.00 -15.75 -13.31
N ASN A 154 -5.29 -15.64 -14.60
CA ASN A 154 -6.66 -15.59 -15.13
C ASN A 154 -7.54 -14.53 -14.42
N GLY A 155 -6.96 -13.36 -14.12
CA GLY A 155 -7.66 -12.26 -13.44
C GLY A 155 -7.89 -12.45 -11.93
N LYS A 156 -7.38 -13.52 -11.33
CA LYS A 156 -7.47 -13.83 -9.89
C LYS A 156 -6.14 -13.58 -9.20
N LEU A 157 -6.18 -12.96 -8.01
CA LEU A 157 -5.02 -12.75 -7.15
C LEU A 157 -4.61 -14.09 -6.49
N ILE A 158 -3.43 -14.60 -6.81
CA ILE A 158 -2.91 -15.86 -6.29
C ILE A 158 -1.85 -15.56 -5.24
N ILE A 159 -2.08 -16.05 -4.02
CA ILE A 159 -1.25 -15.77 -2.84
C ILE A 159 -0.67 -17.07 -2.31
N ARG A 160 0.64 -17.08 -2.04
CA ARG A 160 1.32 -18.16 -1.31
C ARG A 160 1.95 -17.59 -0.03
N LYS A 161 1.73 -18.26 1.09
CA LYS A 161 2.42 -18.00 2.36
C LYS A 161 3.83 -18.59 2.28
N LYS A 162 4.88 -17.78 2.51
CA LYS A 162 6.28 -18.23 2.47
C LYS A 162 6.60 -19.03 3.74
N THR A 163 7.28 -20.16 3.59
CA THR A 163 7.78 -20.98 4.72
C THR A 163 9.18 -20.55 5.18
N ALA A 164 9.93 -19.90 4.28
CA ALA A 164 11.25 -19.34 4.52
C ALA A 164 11.39 -18.02 3.74
N TRP A 165 12.29 -17.14 4.19
CA TRP A 165 12.52 -15.86 3.53
C TRP A 165 13.15 -16.03 2.13
N GLN A 166 13.93 -17.10 1.91
CA GLN A 166 14.40 -17.57 0.61
C GLN A 166 13.78 -18.93 0.27
N VAL A 167 13.36 -19.10 -0.98
CA VAL A 167 12.89 -20.40 -1.49
C VAL A 167 14.06 -21.31 -1.88
N ASP A 168 15.12 -20.73 -2.46
CA ASP A 168 16.32 -21.42 -2.93
C ASP A 168 17.54 -20.51 -2.72
N SER A 169 18.34 -20.81 -1.70
CA SER A 169 19.49 -19.99 -1.33
C SER A 169 20.62 -20.04 -2.36
N GLU A 170 20.82 -21.19 -3.03
CA GLU A 170 21.85 -21.35 -4.06
C GLU A 170 21.49 -20.55 -5.31
N LEU A 171 20.23 -20.60 -5.74
CA LEU A 171 19.74 -19.78 -6.83
C LEU A 171 19.90 -18.29 -6.54
N VAL A 172 19.56 -17.86 -5.32
CA VAL A 172 19.72 -16.46 -4.90
C VAL A 172 21.20 -16.08 -4.97
N GLU A 173 22.11 -16.87 -4.39
CA GLU A 173 23.56 -16.61 -4.46
C GLU A 173 24.04 -16.44 -5.92
N LEU A 174 23.67 -17.36 -6.81
CA LEU A 174 24.03 -17.29 -8.24
C LEU A 174 23.45 -16.05 -8.92
N TYR A 175 22.21 -15.68 -8.60
CA TYR A 175 21.57 -14.46 -9.10
C TYR A 175 22.33 -13.21 -8.62
N GLU A 176 22.67 -13.14 -7.32
CA GLU A 176 23.37 -12.02 -6.70
C GLU A 176 24.76 -11.82 -7.29
N ASP A 177 25.51 -12.90 -7.50
CA ASP A 177 26.85 -12.88 -8.10
C ASP A 177 26.81 -12.46 -9.57
N ARG A 178 25.93 -13.08 -10.37
CA ARG A 178 26.02 -13.01 -11.83
C ARG A 178 25.22 -11.88 -12.48
N VAL A 179 23.97 -11.66 -12.04
CA VAL A 179 23.01 -10.89 -12.85
C VAL A 179 22.24 -9.82 -12.08
N LYS A 180 22.23 -9.81 -10.74
CA LYS A 180 21.46 -8.86 -9.92
C LYS A 180 21.68 -7.41 -10.32
N LYS A 181 22.91 -7.00 -10.62
CA LYS A 181 23.21 -5.62 -11.05
C LYS A 181 22.53 -5.24 -12.37
N ILE A 182 22.49 -6.15 -13.34
CA ILE A 182 21.87 -5.93 -14.65
C ILE A 182 20.35 -5.92 -14.48
N ILE A 183 19.81 -6.91 -13.76
CA ILE A 183 18.37 -7.03 -13.54
C ILE A 183 17.81 -5.82 -12.78
N THR A 184 18.45 -5.42 -11.68
CA THR A 184 17.95 -4.31 -10.83
C THR A 184 18.19 -2.92 -11.40
N ARG A 185 19.23 -2.71 -12.24
CA ARG A 185 19.56 -1.38 -12.79
C ARG A 185 18.99 -1.15 -14.19
N ASP A 186 18.83 -2.21 -14.98
CA ASP A 186 18.44 -2.11 -16.38
C ASP A 186 17.10 -2.81 -16.65
N VAL A 187 16.96 -4.10 -16.33
CA VAL A 187 15.77 -4.87 -16.75
C VAL A 187 14.51 -4.43 -16.01
N ILE A 188 14.49 -4.49 -14.67
CA ILE A 188 13.33 -4.13 -13.86
C ILE A 188 12.90 -2.67 -14.10
N PRO A 189 13.81 -1.67 -14.10
CA PRO A 189 13.40 -0.29 -14.32
C PRO A 189 12.83 -0.02 -15.72
N ASN A 190 13.23 -0.79 -16.74
CA ASN A 190 12.72 -0.65 -18.10
C ASN A 190 11.52 -1.56 -18.41
N HIS A 191 11.20 -2.53 -17.55
CA HIS A 191 10.04 -3.41 -17.69
C HIS A 191 9.22 -3.53 -16.39
N PRO A 192 8.96 -2.43 -15.66
CA PRO A 192 8.47 -2.51 -14.28
C PRO A 192 7.09 -3.17 -14.17
N PHE A 193 6.25 -3.06 -15.19
CA PHE A 193 4.93 -3.70 -15.24
C PHE A 193 4.98 -5.22 -15.30
N GLU A 194 6.10 -5.82 -15.72
CA GLU A 194 6.29 -7.28 -15.76
C GLU A 194 6.75 -7.85 -14.41
N PHE A 195 7.31 -6.99 -13.54
CA PHE A 195 7.87 -7.40 -12.23
C PHE A 195 6.98 -7.04 -11.04
N HIS A 196 5.82 -6.43 -11.29
CA HIS A 196 4.89 -6.00 -10.26
C HIS A 196 3.48 -6.42 -10.61
N VAL A 197 2.76 -6.94 -9.62
CA VAL A 197 1.33 -7.12 -9.70
C VAL A 197 0.66 -5.75 -9.57
N ARG A 198 -0.29 -5.49 -10.47
CA ARG A 198 -1.22 -4.35 -10.41
C ARG A 198 -2.64 -4.88 -10.47
N TYR A 199 -3.25 -5.07 -9.31
CA TYR A 199 -4.56 -5.70 -9.18
C TYR A 199 -5.62 -4.66 -8.83
N TYR A 200 -6.54 -4.40 -9.77
CA TYR A 200 -7.69 -3.52 -9.58
C TYR A 200 -8.94 -4.35 -9.33
N TRP A 201 -9.77 -3.93 -8.39
CA TRP A 201 -10.99 -4.64 -8.01
C TRP A 201 -12.14 -3.67 -7.75
N SER A 202 -13.37 -4.16 -7.94
CA SER A 202 -14.62 -3.47 -7.61
C SER A 202 -15.54 -4.46 -6.92
N ASP A 203 -16.15 -4.04 -5.81
CA ASP A 203 -17.01 -4.79 -4.90
C ASP A 203 -16.37 -6.00 -4.20
N LYS A 204 -15.69 -6.87 -4.97
CA LYS A 204 -15.06 -8.08 -4.50
C LYS A 204 -13.63 -8.21 -5.02
N ILE A 205 -12.74 -8.65 -4.15
CA ILE A 205 -11.40 -9.11 -4.46
C ILE A 205 -11.51 -10.61 -4.79
N ASP A 206 -11.21 -10.99 -6.03
CA ASP A 206 -11.14 -12.41 -6.42
C ASP A 206 -9.73 -12.93 -6.16
N TYR A 207 -9.58 -13.74 -5.10
CA TYR A 207 -8.29 -14.27 -4.68
C TYR A 207 -8.33 -15.76 -4.35
N GLN A 208 -7.15 -16.37 -4.32
CA GLN A 208 -6.93 -17.73 -3.82
C GLN A 208 -5.62 -17.79 -3.06
N ILE A 209 -5.67 -18.30 -1.83
CA ILE A 209 -4.49 -18.72 -1.09
C ILE A 209 -4.23 -20.20 -1.42
N VAL A 210 -3.05 -20.49 -1.97
CA VAL A 210 -2.74 -21.83 -2.51
C VAL A 210 -2.32 -22.82 -1.44
N ASN A 211 -1.91 -22.34 -0.26
CA ASN A 211 -1.49 -23.12 0.90
C ASN A 211 -2.11 -22.52 2.18
N PRO A 212 -3.44 -22.66 2.36
CA PRO A 212 -4.15 -21.99 3.45
C PRO A 212 -3.68 -22.45 4.84
N ASP A 213 -3.32 -23.71 4.98
CA ASP A 213 -2.89 -24.34 6.25
C ASP A 213 -1.46 -23.97 6.66
N GLU A 214 -0.71 -23.27 5.80
CA GLU A 214 0.66 -22.85 6.09
C GLU A 214 0.68 -21.70 7.11
N VAL A 215 1.60 -21.77 8.08
CA VAL A 215 1.79 -20.72 9.09
C VAL A 215 2.79 -19.70 8.56
N ILE A 216 2.44 -18.42 8.63
CA ILE A 216 3.37 -17.35 8.28
C ILE A 216 4.37 -17.19 9.42
N HIS A 217 5.65 -17.37 9.09
CA HIS A 217 6.74 -17.22 10.05
C HIS A 217 7.28 -15.78 10.05
N GLU A 218 7.61 -15.26 11.24
CA GLU A 218 8.47 -14.09 11.34
C GLU A 218 9.90 -14.49 10.97
N PHE A 219 10.35 -14.02 9.81
CA PHE A 219 11.74 -14.14 9.46
C PHE A 219 12.50 -13.04 10.19
N LEU A 220 13.35 -13.42 11.14
CA LEU A 220 14.30 -12.50 11.76
C LEU A 220 15.26 -12.02 10.68
N ALA A 221 14.91 -10.91 10.03
CA ALA A 221 15.86 -10.19 9.23
C ALA A 221 16.89 -9.61 10.20
N GLU A 222 18.14 -10.07 10.13
CA GLU A 222 19.24 -9.17 10.46
C GLU A 222 19.12 -8.01 9.48
N GLN A 223 18.43 -6.95 9.91
CA GLN A 223 18.34 -5.72 9.15
C GLN A 223 19.78 -5.31 8.91
N PRO A 224 20.29 -5.33 7.65
CA PRO A 224 21.62 -4.83 7.40
C PRO A 224 21.66 -3.46 8.02
N ASN A 225 22.72 -3.18 8.78
CA ASN A 225 22.88 -1.96 9.55
C ASN A 225 23.09 -0.80 8.57
N THR A 226 22.07 -0.48 7.78
CA THR A 226 22.01 0.70 6.93
C THR A 226 21.66 1.84 7.85
N ARG A 227 22.64 2.23 8.66
CA ARG A 227 23.08 3.63 8.65
C ARG A 227 23.45 4.00 7.22
N LEU A 228 22.46 4.07 6.32
CA LEU A 228 22.49 5.03 5.26
C LEU A 228 22.41 6.36 5.98
N LEU A 229 23.60 6.84 6.40
CA LEU A 229 23.83 8.25 6.60
C LEU A 229 23.22 8.93 5.39
N GLN A 230 22.06 9.56 5.59
CA GLN A 230 21.48 10.48 4.63
C GLN A 230 22.48 11.63 4.48
N ASN A 231 23.54 11.42 3.72
CA ASN A 231 24.29 12.50 3.13
C ASN A 231 23.33 13.10 2.10
N SER A 232 22.54 14.08 2.56
CA SER A 232 21.58 14.80 1.73
C SER A 232 22.34 15.50 0.61
N THR A 233 22.46 14.81 -0.53
CA THR A 233 23.04 15.40 -1.73
C THR A 233 22.17 16.59 -2.16
N TRP A 234 22.78 17.57 -2.82
CA TRP A 234 22.02 18.70 -3.39
C TRP A 234 20.87 18.22 -4.30
N ARG A 235 21.07 17.09 -5.01
CA ARG A 235 20.06 16.43 -5.83
C ARG A 235 18.85 15.96 -5.02
N SER A 236 19.05 15.33 -3.85
CA SER A 236 17.94 14.88 -3.01
C SER A 236 17.13 16.05 -2.44
N LYS A 237 17.79 17.18 -2.11
CA LYS A 237 17.11 18.41 -1.69
C LYS A 237 16.27 19.03 -2.82
N VAL A 238 16.79 19.05 -4.05
CA VAL A 238 16.03 19.53 -5.23
C VAL A 238 14.84 18.61 -5.51
N GLN A 239 15.05 17.29 -5.49
CA GLN A 239 14.00 16.31 -5.69
C GLN A 239 12.89 16.43 -4.64
N ALA A 240 13.23 16.63 -3.37
CA ALA A 240 12.26 16.86 -2.30
C ALA A 240 11.42 18.14 -2.53
N ARG A 241 12.04 19.23 -3.03
CA ARG A 241 11.32 20.46 -3.37
C ARG A 241 10.36 20.27 -4.55
N VAL A 242 10.81 19.57 -5.59
CA VAL A 242 9.97 19.25 -6.76
C VAL A 242 8.79 18.38 -6.33
N LEU A 243 9.03 17.33 -5.54
CA LEU A 243 7.97 16.48 -5.00
C LEU A 243 6.98 17.26 -4.15
N LYS A 244 7.45 18.21 -3.33
CA LYS A 244 6.57 19.09 -2.55
C LYS A 244 5.68 19.96 -3.44
N LEU A 245 6.22 20.49 -4.54
CA LEU A 245 5.44 21.27 -5.50
C LEU A 245 4.40 20.41 -6.23
N ILE A 246 4.80 19.23 -6.71
CA ILE A 246 3.90 18.26 -7.33
C ILE A 246 2.82 17.86 -6.31
N ARG A 247 3.17 17.63 -5.04
CA ARG A 247 2.21 17.33 -3.97
C ARG A 247 1.17 18.42 -3.85
N LYS A 248 1.59 19.69 -3.85
CA LYS A 248 0.67 20.82 -3.76
C LYS A 248 -0.30 20.90 -4.96
N ILE A 249 0.10 20.44 -6.14
CA ILE A 249 -0.72 20.50 -7.37
C ILE A 249 -1.66 19.31 -7.49
N PHE A 250 -1.16 18.10 -7.20
CA PHE A 250 -1.88 16.85 -7.44
C PHE A 250 -2.60 16.30 -6.20
N SER A 251 -2.29 16.82 -5.00
CA SER A 251 -3.07 16.50 -3.80
C SER A 251 -4.28 17.41 -3.67
N GLN A 252 -5.33 16.90 -3.05
CA GLN A 252 -6.54 17.65 -2.77
C GLN A 252 -6.44 18.40 -1.43
N HIS A 253 -5.36 19.16 -1.20
CA HIS A 253 -5.02 19.71 0.11
C HIS A 253 -6.19 20.45 0.79
N ASP A 254 -6.86 21.35 0.06
CA ASP A 254 -7.99 22.14 0.59
C ASP A 254 -9.23 21.30 0.92
N ARG A 255 -9.41 20.15 0.25
CA ARG A 255 -10.47 19.20 0.56
C ARG A 255 -10.07 18.34 1.75
N ASN A 256 -8.84 17.83 1.73
CA ASN A 256 -8.29 16.96 2.77
C ASN A 256 -8.32 17.63 4.15
N SER A 257 -8.06 18.95 4.23
CA SER A 257 -8.11 19.70 5.48
C SER A 257 -9.51 19.89 6.07
N LYS A 258 -10.57 19.59 5.30
CA LYS A 258 -11.98 19.70 5.71
C LYS A 258 -12.63 18.34 6.00
N ILE A 259 -11.87 17.25 5.95
CA ILE A 259 -12.38 15.92 6.25
C ILE A 259 -12.43 15.77 7.77
N GLU A 260 -13.64 15.59 8.29
CA GLU A 260 -13.88 15.25 9.68
C GLU A 260 -13.58 13.77 9.91
N LEU A 261 -12.32 13.47 10.24
CA LEU A 261 -11.82 12.09 10.37
C LEU A 261 -12.69 11.24 11.31
N ILE A 262 -13.15 11.81 12.42
CA ILE A 262 -13.97 11.10 13.42
C ILE A 262 -15.27 10.54 12.85
N GLU A 263 -15.85 11.17 11.84
CA GLU A 263 -17.10 10.71 11.21
C GLU A 263 -16.90 9.39 10.45
N LEU A 264 -15.68 9.17 9.94
CA LEU A 264 -15.28 7.97 9.21
C LEU A 264 -14.90 6.82 10.15
N LEU A 265 -14.60 7.12 11.41
CA LEU A 265 -14.04 6.15 12.35
C LEU A 265 -15.10 5.37 13.11
N GLN A 266 -14.74 4.16 13.51
CA GLN A 266 -15.48 3.31 14.46
C GLN A 266 -14.51 2.56 15.37
N CYS A 267 -15.02 2.09 16.51
CA CYS A 267 -14.28 1.21 17.41
C CYS A 267 -13.89 -0.10 16.71
N THR A 268 -12.64 -0.51 16.88
CA THR A 268 -12.11 -1.78 16.35
C THR A 268 -12.65 -3.02 17.06
N ASP A 269 -13.19 -2.85 18.27
CA ASP A 269 -13.56 -3.98 19.14
C ASP A 269 -15.06 -4.27 19.06
N CYS A 270 -15.89 -3.22 19.01
CA CYS A 270 -17.35 -3.36 18.98
C CYS A 270 -18.04 -2.61 17.85
N HIS A 271 -17.28 -1.97 16.95
CA HIS A 271 -17.77 -1.27 15.75
C HIS A 271 -18.78 -0.13 16.02
N ARG A 272 -18.86 0.37 17.26
CA ARG A 272 -19.66 1.55 17.59
C ARG A 272 -18.89 2.85 17.39
N ASP A 273 -19.65 3.94 17.30
CA ASP A 273 -19.10 5.29 17.16
C ASP A 273 -18.15 5.67 18.31
N LEU A 274 -17.23 6.56 17.97
CA LEU A 274 -16.23 7.14 18.86
C LEU A 274 -16.57 8.60 19.14
N LEU A 275 -16.23 9.08 20.33
CA LEU A 275 -16.18 10.51 20.65
C LEU A 275 -14.76 10.91 21.04
N ALA A 276 -14.42 12.18 20.80
CA ALA A 276 -13.20 12.75 21.36
C ALA A 276 -13.35 12.91 22.89
N GLY A 277 -12.30 12.55 23.63
CA GLY A 277 -12.22 12.77 25.07
C GLY A 277 -12.16 14.27 25.43
N GLU A 278 -12.37 14.60 26.70
CA GLU A 278 -12.46 15.99 27.19
C GLU A 278 -11.23 16.86 26.86
N HIS A 279 -10.06 16.25 26.70
CA HIS A 279 -8.81 16.94 26.37
C HIS A 279 -8.35 16.72 24.91
N ASN A 280 -9.16 16.09 24.05
CA ASN A 280 -8.80 15.69 22.69
C ASN A 280 -7.48 14.89 22.60
N ASP A 281 -7.12 14.18 23.67
CA ASP A 281 -5.92 13.35 23.79
C ASP A 281 -6.22 11.86 23.51
N ALA A 282 -7.49 11.50 23.44
CA ALA A 282 -7.95 10.16 23.13
C ALA A 282 -9.31 10.17 22.40
N LEU A 283 -9.59 9.10 21.66
CA LEU A 283 -10.93 8.73 21.23
C LEU A 283 -11.49 7.67 22.17
N ILE A 284 -12.76 7.81 22.56
CA ILE A 284 -13.45 6.90 23.49
C ILE A 284 -14.64 6.28 22.75
N CYS A 285 -14.71 4.95 22.77
CA CYS A 285 -15.86 4.24 22.22
C CYS A 285 -17.10 4.37 23.11
N LEU A 286 -18.24 4.70 22.49
CA LEU A 286 -19.53 4.80 23.18
C LEU A 286 -20.17 3.46 23.54
N GLY A 287 -19.68 2.36 22.96
CA GLY A 287 -20.17 1.01 23.21
C GLY A 287 -19.45 0.32 24.35
N CYS A 288 -18.16 0.01 24.14
CA CYS A 288 -17.36 -0.76 25.08
C CYS A 288 -16.49 0.11 26.01
N GLY A 289 -16.44 1.42 25.81
CA GLY A 289 -15.58 2.31 26.59
C GLY A 289 -14.08 2.23 26.25
N GLN A 290 -13.71 1.47 25.21
CA GLN A 290 -12.32 1.38 24.75
C GLN A 290 -11.76 2.76 24.42
N LYS A 291 -10.51 2.98 24.80
CA LYS A 291 -9.80 4.26 24.58
C LYS A 291 -8.66 4.06 23.59
N TYR A 292 -8.57 4.97 22.64
CA TYR A 292 -7.52 5.02 21.62
C TYR A 292 -6.75 6.33 21.81
N ALA A 293 -5.44 6.26 22.03
CA ALA A 293 -4.62 7.45 22.26
C ALA A 293 -4.50 8.29 20.97
N ILE A 294 -4.34 9.60 21.11
CA ILE A 294 -3.99 10.49 19.99
C ILE A 294 -2.53 10.93 20.17
N LYS A 295 -1.65 10.44 19.31
CA LYS A 295 -0.21 10.74 19.33
C LYS A 295 0.08 11.80 18.27
N ASN A 296 0.58 12.97 18.67
CA ASN A 296 0.90 14.06 17.74
C ASN A 296 -0.26 14.45 16.81
N GLY A 297 -1.52 14.37 17.30
CA GLY A 297 -2.72 14.63 16.50
C GLY A 297 -3.18 13.46 15.61
N VAL A 298 -2.52 12.30 15.70
CA VAL A 298 -2.87 11.08 14.96
C VAL A 298 -3.50 10.06 15.92
N PRO A 299 -4.77 9.66 15.72
CA PRO A 299 -5.38 8.58 16.48
C PRO A 299 -4.62 7.25 16.30
N ASP A 300 -4.41 6.52 17.39
CA ASP A 300 -3.66 5.27 17.42
C ASP A 300 -4.54 4.09 17.87
N PHE A 301 -4.83 3.22 16.91
CA PHE A 301 -5.61 1.99 17.06
C PHE A 301 -4.74 0.74 17.12
N THR A 302 -3.41 0.87 17.11
CA THR A 302 -2.49 -0.29 17.13
C THR A 302 -2.45 -0.98 18.49
N CYS A 303 -2.79 -0.28 19.56
CA CYS A 303 -2.83 -0.81 20.93
C CYS A 303 -4.19 -1.43 21.31
N ALA A 304 -5.16 -1.45 20.38
CA ALA A 304 -6.43 -2.15 20.60
C ALA A 304 -6.14 -3.64 20.79
N ALA A 305 -6.64 -4.23 21.87
CA ALA A 305 -6.35 -5.61 22.19
C ALA A 305 -6.82 -6.51 21.02
N VAL A 306 -5.87 -7.15 20.36
CA VAL A 306 -6.16 -8.35 19.57
C VAL A 306 -6.51 -9.44 20.59
N SER A 307 -7.78 -9.49 21.01
CA SER A 307 -8.35 -10.59 21.80
C SER A 307 -8.71 -11.75 20.90
#